data_AF-A0A0Q9QFF6-F1
#
_entry.id   AF-A0A0Q9QFF6-F1
#
_cell.length_a   1.000
_cell.length_b   1.000
_cell.length_c   1.000
_cell.angle_alpha   90.00
_cell.angle_beta   90.00
_cell.angle_gamma   90.00
#
_symmetry.space_group_name_H-M   'P 1'
#
loop_
_entity.id
_entity.type
_entity.pdbx_description
1 polymer ?
#
loop_
_entity_poly.entity_id
_entity_poly.type
_entity_poly.pdbx_seq_one_letter_code
_entity_poly.pdbx_strand_id
1 'polypeptide(L)'
;MQRDGFFKVDNASVLITIGAFVLLLACLPLALRLDESIDRDRPMYTDLSRMATLQNASLVTTGVVVPVELSGGESVAIGEQEFVASEGVSIVVVGVDDDTGYCISVSNEYDASKDDFCG
;
A
#
# COMPACT_ATOMS: atom_id res chain seq x y z
N MET A 1 58.46 19.05 -7.20
CA MET A 1 57.18 18.82 -6.51
C MET A 1 56.37 20.10 -6.63
N GLN A 2 55.49 20.16 -7.63
CA GLN A 2 54.65 21.33 -7.92
C GLN A 2 53.24 20.99 -7.42
N ARG A 3 52.81 21.69 -6.36
CA ARG A 3 51.41 21.69 -5.89
C ARG A 3 50.75 22.91 -6.50
N ASP A 4 50.39 22.82 -7.76
CA ASP A 4 49.68 23.89 -8.45
C ASP A 4 48.20 23.54 -8.58
N GLY A 5 47.35 24.46 -8.13
CA GLY A 5 45.97 24.57 -8.60
C GLY A 5 44.92 23.96 -7.69
N PHE A 6 44.65 24.64 -6.57
CA PHE A 6 43.31 24.67 -5.96
C PHE A 6 42.25 24.80 -7.07
N PHE A 7 41.22 23.95 -7.02
CA PHE A 7 40.05 23.97 -7.90
C PHE A 7 39.64 25.41 -8.24
N LYS A 8 39.84 25.83 -9.50
CA LYS A 8 39.25 27.05 -10.03
C LYS A 8 37.78 26.73 -10.24
N VAL A 9 36.99 26.83 -9.16
CA VAL A 9 35.55 26.58 -9.23
C VAL A 9 34.98 27.70 -10.09
N ASP A 10 34.58 27.37 -11.32
CA ASP A 10 33.94 28.31 -12.22
C ASP A 10 32.63 28.77 -11.55
N ASN A 11 32.43 30.07 -11.39
CA ASN A 11 31.21 30.62 -10.80
C ASN A 11 29.95 30.08 -11.49
N ALA A 12 30.03 29.78 -12.80
CA ALA A 12 28.96 29.12 -13.53
C ALA A 12 28.63 27.73 -12.96
N SER A 13 29.65 26.92 -12.65
CA SER A 13 29.46 25.59 -12.06
C SER A 13 28.85 25.65 -10.65
N VAL A 14 29.24 26.65 -9.85
CA VAL A 14 28.64 26.90 -8.53
C VAL A 14 27.17 27.27 -8.67
N LEU A 15 26.85 28.21 -9.56
CA LEU A 15 25.48 28.67 -9.79
C LEU A 15 24.57 27.56 -10.34
N ILE A 16 25.08 26.74 -11.25
CA ILE A 16 24.35 25.56 -11.76
C ILE A 16 24.06 24.59 -10.61
N THR A 17 25.06 24.32 -9.76
CA THR A 17 24.90 23.38 -8.63
C THR A 17 23.87 23.90 -7.62
N ILE A 18 23.96 25.18 -7.25
CA ILE A 18 22.98 25.83 -6.36
C ILE A 18 21.60 25.82 -7.01
N GLY A 19 21.49 26.18 -8.29
CA GLY A 19 20.23 26.19 -9.03
C GLY A 19 19.57 24.80 -9.08
N ALA A 20 20.34 23.76 -9.38
CA ALA A 20 19.86 22.39 -9.35
C ALA A 20 19.39 21.98 -7.94
N PHE A 21 20.15 22.36 -6.89
CA PHE A 21 19.78 22.05 -5.51
C PHE A 21 18.48 22.76 -5.10
N VAL A 22 18.31 24.03 -5.46
CA VAL A 22 17.08 24.80 -5.21
C VAL A 22 15.90 24.20 -5.96
N LEU A 23 16.08 23.77 -7.21
CA LEU A 23 15.04 23.09 -7.98
C LEU A 23 14.62 21.77 -7.33
N LEU A 24 15.58 20.97 -6.87
CA LEU A 24 15.29 19.72 -6.15
C LEU A 24 14.54 19.99 -4.84
N LEU A 25 14.93 21.01 -4.08
CA LEU A 25 14.22 21.41 -2.87
C LEU A 25 12.80 21.90 -3.17
N ALA A 26 12.59 22.58 -4.30
CA ALA A 26 11.26 23.01 -4.74
C ALA A 26 10.34 21.82 -5.09
N CYS A 27 10.91 20.68 -5.50
CA CYS A 27 10.17 19.44 -5.74
C CYS A 27 9.81 18.67 -4.45
N LEU A 28 10.50 18.92 -3.34
CA LEU A 28 10.29 18.21 -2.06
C LEU A 28 8.82 18.21 -1.56
N PRO A 29 8.06 19.32 -1.54
CA PRO A 29 6.69 19.30 -1.07
C PRO A 29 5.77 18.42 -1.92
N LEU A 30 6.04 18.32 -3.23
CA LEU A 30 5.29 17.42 -4.11
C LEU A 30 5.62 15.95 -3.81
N ALA A 31 6.90 15.64 -3.62
CA ALA A 31 7.33 14.30 -3.24
C ALA A 31 6.70 13.85 -1.92
N LEU A 32 6.68 14.72 -0.90
CA LEU A 32 6.07 14.42 0.41
C LEU A 32 4.56 14.18 0.32
N ARG A 33 3.83 14.96 -0.51
CA ARG A 33 2.39 14.74 -0.70
C ARG A 33 2.08 13.42 -1.40
N LEU A 34 2.90 13.02 -2.37
CA LEU A 34 2.75 11.73 -3.03
C LEU A 34 3.03 10.57 -2.07
N ASP A 35 4.10 10.69 -1.29
CA ASP A 35 4.47 9.71 -0.26
C ASP A 35 3.33 9.53 0.76
N GLU A 36 2.79 10.63 1.29
CA GLU A 36 1.69 10.60 2.25
C GLU A 36 0.42 9.97 1.66
N SER A 37 0.10 10.23 0.38
CA SER A 37 -1.06 9.60 -0.27
C SER A 37 -0.89 8.09 -0.40
N ILE A 38 0.32 7.61 -0.72
CA ILE A 38 0.61 6.19 -0.87
C ILE A 38 0.60 5.50 0.50
N ASP A 39 1.15 6.15 1.53
CA ASP A 39 1.19 5.61 2.88
C ASP A 39 -0.20 5.47 3.51
N ARG A 40 -1.16 6.34 3.17
CA ARG A 40 -2.56 6.25 3.64
C ARG A 40 -3.29 5.02 3.12
N ASP A 41 -3.02 4.60 1.89
CA ASP A 41 -3.67 3.44 1.29
C ASP A 41 -2.94 2.12 1.59
N ARG A 42 -1.71 2.21 2.12
CA ARG A 42 -0.86 1.04 2.39
C ARG A 42 -1.50 0.00 3.34
N PRO A 43 -2.19 0.37 4.44
CA PRO A 43 -2.89 -0.59 5.28
C PRO A 43 -3.95 -1.37 4.50
N MET A 44 -4.74 -0.69 3.67
CA MET A 44 -5.78 -1.31 2.83
C MET A 44 -5.18 -2.39 1.90
N TYR A 45 -4.07 -2.10 1.23
CA TYR A 45 -3.42 -3.08 0.35
C TYR A 45 -2.79 -4.25 1.13
N THR A 46 -2.26 -3.98 2.32
CA THR A 46 -1.69 -5.01 3.18
C THR A 46 -2.78 -5.98 3.63
N ASP A 47 -3.91 -5.45 4.10
CA ASP A 47 -5.08 -6.20 4.52
C ASP A 47 -5.68 -7.03 3.38
N LEU A 48 -5.82 -6.43 2.19
CA LEU A 48 -6.27 -7.15 0.99
C LEU A 48 -5.40 -8.37 0.69
N SER A 49 -4.07 -8.18 0.66
CA SER A 49 -3.13 -9.27 0.34
C SER A 49 -3.17 -10.39 1.39
N ARG A 50 -3.33 -10.03 2.66
CA ARG A 50 -3.41 -10.98 3.77
C ARG A 50 -4.74 -11.74 3.74
N MET A 51 -5.86 -11.04 3.53
CA MET A 51 -7.18 -11.65 3.40
C MET A 51 -7.22 -12.62 2.21
N ALA A 52 -6.71 -12.24 1.04
CA ALA A 52 -6.61 -13.13 -0.12
C ALA A 52 -5.79 -14.40 0.18
N THR A 53 -4.68 -14.26 0.92
CA THR A 53 -3.86 -15.40 1.33
C THR A 53 -4.64 -16.35 2.24
N LEU A 54 -5.42 -15.82 3.18
CA LEU A 54 -6.22 -16.61 4.11
C LEU A 54 -7.40 -17.30 3.43
N GLN A 55 -8.10 -16.62 2.52
CA GLN A 55 -9.20 -17.20 1.76
C GLN A 55 -8.71 -18.29 0.80
N ASN A 56 -7.58 -18.07 0.13
CA ASN A 56 -6.93 -19.11 -0.67
C ASN A 56 -6.54 -20.33 0.17
N ALA A 57 -5.98 -20.12 1.36
CA ALA A 57 -5.66 -21.20 2.28
C ALA A 57 -6.93 -21.95 2.74
N SER A 58 -8.02 -21.23 3.03
CA SER A 58 -9.33 -21.83 3.36
C SER A 58 -9.83 -22.69 2.20
N LEU A 59 -9.91 -22.15 0.98
CA LEU A 59 -10.34 -22.89 -0.20
C LEU A 59 -9.52 -24.16 -0.45
N VAL A 60 -8.19 -24.10 -0.29
CA VAL A 60 -7.32 -25.27 -0.49
C VAL A 60 -7.52 -26.33 0.60
N THR A 61 -7.82 -25.93 1.84
CA THR A 61 -7.90 -26.85 2.98
C THR A 61 -9.30 -27.40 3.23
N THR A 62 -10.33 -26.56 3.12
CA THR A 62 -11.72 -26.88 3.43
C THR A 62 -12.60 -26.99 2.19
N GLY A 63 -12.16 -26.42 1.06
CA GLY A 63 -12.95 -26.34 -0.17
C GLY A 63 -14.01 -25.25 -0.17
N VAL A 64 -14.01 -24.36 0.84
CA VAL A 64 -15.03 -23.32 1.01
C VAL A 64 -14.42 -21.98 1.44
N VAL A 65 -15.03 -20.91 0.94
CA VAL A 65 -14.74 -19.52 1.32
C VAL A 65 -15.39 -19.19 2.66
N VAL A 66 -14.74 -18.33 3.44
CA VAL A 66 -15.33 -17.78 4.65
C VAL A 66 -15.85 -16.37 4.34
N PRO A 67 -17.17 -16.16 4.18
CA PRO A 67 -17.70 -14.82 3.97
C PRO A 67 -17.50 -13.99 5.24
N VAL A 68 -17.01 -12.77 5.08
CA VAL A 68 -16.74 -11.86 6.19
C VAL A 68 -17.14 -10.44 5.82
N GLU A 69 -17.59 -9.71 6.83
CA GLU A 69 -17.80 -8.27 6.77
C GLU A 69 -17.15 -7.71 8.03
N LEU A 70 -16.08 -6.93 7.85
CA LEU A 70 -15.27 -6.38 8.92
C LEU A 70 -15.12 -4.88 8.75
N SER A 71 -15.29 -4.17 9.85
CA SER A 71 -14.88 -2.78 10.02
C SER A 71 -13.49 -2.70 10.64
N GLY A 72 -12.86 -1.53 10.59
CA GLY A 72 -11.51 -1.32 11.14
C GLY A 72 -11.41 -1.74 12.61
N GLY A 73 -10.37 -2.51 12.92
CA GLY A 73 -10.11 -3.06 14.26
C GLY A 73 -10.86 -4.35 14.58
N GLU A 74 -11.82 -4.78 13.76
CA GLU A 74 -12.54 -6.03 13.97
C GLU A 74 -11.71 -7.25 13.54
N SER A 75 -11.95 -8.38 14.21
CA SER A 75 -11.21 -9.63 14.00
C SER A 75 -12.12 -10.78 13.58
N VAL A 76 -11.59 -11.67 12.75
CA VAL A 76 -12.27 -12.91 12.35
C VAL A 76 -11.28 -14.07 12.28
N ALA A 77 -11.75 -15.27 12.61
CA ALA A 77 -11.01 -16.50 12.40
C ALA A 77 -11.29 -17.05 10.98
N ILE A 78 -10.23 -17.27 10.20
CA ILE A 78 -10.29 -17.94 8.90
C ILE A 78 -9.40 -19.18 9.00
N GLY A 79 -10.02 -20.34 9.11
CA GLY A 79 -9.33 -21.58 9.47
C GLY A 79 -8.72 -21.50 10.87
N GLU A 80 -7.42 -21.75 10.97
CA GLU A 80 -6.65 -21.68 12.24
C GLU A 80 -6.01 -20.30 12.48
N GLN A 81 -6.22 -19.35 11.58
CA GLN A 81 -5.58 -18.04 11.64
C GLN A 81 -6.58 -16.96 11.99
N GLU A 82 -6.16 -16.03 12.83
CA GLU A 82 -6.88 -14.80 13.11
C GLU A 82 -6.45 -13.71 12.13
N PHE A 83 -7.44 -13.05 11.54
CA PHE A 83 -7.29 -11.82 10.79
C PHE A 83 -7.86 -10.67 11.62
N VAL A 84 -7.17 -9.53 11.61
CA VAL A 84 -7.64 -8.28 12.23
C VAL A 84 -7.56 -7.20 11.17
N ALA A 85 -8.67 -6.52 10.90
CA ALA A 85 -8.71 -5.40 9.98
C ALA A 85 -7.94 -4.22 10.57
N SER A 86 -7.11 -3.58 9.75
CA SER A 86 -6.41 -2.36 10.13
C SER A 86 -7.42 -1.25 10.46
N GLU A 87 -7.05 -0.37 11.37
CA GLU A 87 -7.86 0.81 11.71
C GLU A 87 -8.20 1.61 10.43
N GLY A 88 -9.46 2.04 10.31
CA GLY A 88 -9.94 2.78 9.15
C GLY A 88 -10.05 1.98 7.85
N VAL A 89 -9.86 0.65 7.87
CA VAL A 89 -10.05 -0.25 6.70
C VAL A 89 -11.30 -1.12 6.90
N SER A 90 -12.18 -1.14 5.91
CA SER A 90 -13.33 -2.03 5.86
C SER A 90 -13.12 -3.11 4.80
N ILE A 91 -13.54 -4.34 5.10
CA ILE A 91 -13.34 -5.51 4.24
C ILE A 91 -14.65 -6.29 4.14
N VAL A 92 -15.02 -6.61 2.91
CA VAL A 92 -16.14 -7.49 2.59
C VAL A 92 -15.63 -8.63 1.72
N VAL A 93 -15.89 -9.87 2.14
CA VAL A 93 -15.62 -11.07 1.33
C VAL A 93 -16.94 -11.77 1.09
N VAL A 94 -17.27 -11.99 -0.18
CA VAL A 94 -18.42 -12.77 -0.61
C VAL A 94 -17.97 -13.96 -1.43
N GLY A 95 -18.63 -15.11 -1.23
CA GLY A 95 -18.44 -16.28 -2.08
C GLY A 95 -19.02 -16.04 -3.48
N VAL A 96 -18.34 -16.57 -4.50
CA VAL A 96 -18.81 -16.67 -5.88
C VAL A 96 -18.68 -18.12 -6.35
N ASP A 97 -19.41 -18.51 -7.40
CA ASP A 97 -19.39 -19.86 -7.96
C ASP A 97 -19.58 -20.98 -6.91
N ASP A 98 -20.72 -20.98 -6.21
CA ASP A 98 -21.04 -21.95 -5.16
C ASP A 98 -19.95 -22.04 -4.06
N ASP A 99 -19.41 -20.89 -3.65
CA ASP A 99 -18.34 -20.74 -2.65
C ASP A 99 -16.99 -21.39 -3.04
N THR A 100 -16.79 -21.69 -4.33
CA THR A 100 -15.51 -22.18 -4.87
C THR A 100 -14.59 -21.07 -5.38
N GLY A 101 -15.13 -19.85 -5.51
CA GLY A 101 -14.39 -18.60 -5.68
C GLY A 101 -14.84 -17.55 -4.67
N TYR A 102 -14.14 -16.43 -4.58
CA TYR A 102 -14.54 -15.31 -3.72
C TYR A 102 -14.25 -13.97 -4.38
N CYS A 103 -14.99 -12.94 -3.99
CA CYS A 103 -14.72 -11.55 -4.27
C CYS A 103 -14.35 -10.85 -2.97
N ILE A 104 -13.22 -10.13 -2.95
CA ILE A 104 -12.82 -9.27 -1.82
C ILE A 104 -12.98 -7.82 -2.25
N SER A 105 -13.75 -7.07 -1.46
CA SER A 105 -13.82 -5.62 -1.54
C SER A 105 -13.20 -5.02 -0.29
N VAL A 106 -12.19 -4.17 -0.47
CA VAL A 106 -11.59 -3.38 0.61
C VAL A 106 -11.83 -1.90 0.37
N SER A 107 -12.06 -1.15 1.43
CA SER A 107 -12.11 0.32 1.39
C SER A 107 -11.43 0.91 2.61
N ASN A 108 -11.04 2.19 2.54
CA ASN A 108 -10.52 2.93 3.68
C ASN A 108 -11.33 4.19 3.99
N GLU A 109 -11.03 4.81 5.14
CA GLU A 109 -11.64 6.07 5.59
C GLU A 109 -11.35 7.29 4.69
N TYR A 110 -10.50 7.13 3.67
CA TYR A 110 -10.10 8.17 2.72
C TYR A 110 -10.81 8.02 1.36
N ASP A 111 -11.91 7.27 1.31
CA ASP A 111 -12.70 6.98 0.10
C ASP A 111 -11.94 6.18 -0.99
N ALA A 112 -10.79 5.58 -0.67
CA ALA A 112 -10.13 4.64 -1.56
C ALA A 112 -10.79 3.26 -1.44
N SER A 113 -10.92 2.57 -2.57
CA SER A 113 -11.43 1.21 -2.59
C SER A 113 -10.72 0.36 -3.65
N LYS A 114 -10.72 -0.95 -3.41
CA LYS A 114 -10.15 -1.93 -4.32
C LYS A 114 -10.91 -3.25 -4.22
N ASP A 115 -11.22 -3.80 -5.38
CA ASP A 115 -11.78 -5.13 -5.52
C ASP A 115 -10.73 -6.09 -6.08
N ASP A 116 -10.77 -7.35 -5.62
CA ASP A 116 -9.92 -8.44 -6.11
C ASP A 116 -10.69 -9.76 -6.18
N PHE A 117 -10.32 -10.63 -7.12
CA PHE A 117 -10.94 -11.94 -7.37
C PHE A 117 -12.45 -11.95 -7.76
N CYS A 118 -13.03 -10.80 -8.10
CA CYS A 118 -14.47 -10.65 -8.38
C CYS A 118 -14.94 -11.04 -9.80
N GLY A 119 -14.42 -12.13 -10.41
CA GLY A 119 -14.69 -12.47 -11.82
C GLY A 119 -14.85 -13.95 -12.11
#